data_AF-A0A976DUP5-F1
#
_entry.id   AF-A0A976DUP5-F1
#
_cell.length_a   1.000
_cell.length_b   1.000
_cell.length_c   1.000
_cell.angle_alpha   90.00
_cell.angle_beta   90.00
_cell.angle_gamma   90.00
#
_symmetry.space_group_name_H-M   'P 1'
#
loop_
_entity.id
_entity.type
_entity.pdbx_description
1 polymer ?
#
loop_
_entity_poly.entity_id
_entity_poly.type
_entity_poly.pdbx_seq_one_letter_code
_entity_poly.pdbx_strand_id
1 'polypeptide(L)'
;MSGNSALGSMFGAGPVDTFLGLPRLRDLGRVSSQMVLLGADGCTPYSSVGFYCAGGPAAIRAAGAAYAANLGHMNFDLGGPVFPAGISAVDAGDLPQTEADPEGNRARIFGAVNQVLDRGAVPILIGGDDSLPIPMLEAYGARRRSVTILQIDAHIDWRDEVGGERLGLSSTMRRASEMAHVEAIIQVGQRGIGSARMQDVADAQDWGVNFVPAGEVARSGLGRAIDLIPAGAEVVICLDLDALDPSIMPAVIGRTAGGLGYWQVLELIGGVAEKARIAGFDMVE
;
A
#
# COMPACT_ATOMS: atom_id res chain seq x y z
N MET A 1 -6.05 5.80 25.22
CA MET A 1 -4.60 5.55 25.14
C MET A 1 -4.09 4.85 26.41
N SER A 2 -4.32 3.55 26.59
CA SER A 2 -3.76 2.83 27.75
C SER A 2 -3.40 1.35 27.52
N GLY A 3 -3.55 0.80 26.31
CA GLY A 3 -3.21 -0.61 26.03
C GLY A 3 -1.74 -0.87 25.71
N ASN A 4 -1.05 0.05 25.03
CA ASN A 4 0.31 -0.19 24.53
C ASN A 4 1.41 -0.19 25.61
N SER A 5 1.17 0.44 26.76
CA SER A 5 2.17 0.50 27.83
C SER A 5 2.45 -0.86 28.49
N ALA A 6 1.48 -1.77 28.48
CA ALA A 6 1.63 -3.09 29.10
C ALA A 6 2.43 -4.06 28.22
N LEU A 7 2.10 -4.14 26.92
CA LEU A 7 2.78 -5.05 26.00
C LEU A 7 4.20 -4.60 25.68
N GLY A 8 4.41 -3.31 25.43
CA GLY A 8 5.75 -2.77 25.21
C GLY A 8 6.68 -3.02 26.41
N SER A 9 6.20 -2.77 27.63
CA SER A 9 6.97 -3.06 28.85
C SER A 9 7.27 -4.56 29.01
N MET A 10 6.29 -5.43 28.71
CA MET A 10 6.48 -6.89 28.74
C MET A 10 7.56 -7.35 27.76
N PHE A 11 7.64 -6.71 26.60
CA PHE A 11 8.64 -6.99 25.57
C PHE A 11 9.93 -6.17 25.70
N GLY A 12 10.04 -5.32 26.73
CA GLY A 12 11.22 -4.47 26.93
C GLY A 12 11.36 -3.31 25.93
N ALA A 13 10.30 -3.01 25.17
CA ALA A 13 10.29 -1.88 24.26
C ALA A 13 10.17 -0.55 25.03
N GLY A 14 11.12 0.36 24.78
CA GLY A 14 11.02 1.74 25.21
C GLY A 14 10.09 2.57 24.31
N PRO A 15 9.88 3.85 24.63
CA PRO A 15 9.16 4.77 23.74
C PRO A 15 9.89 4.89 22.40
N VAL A 16 9.21 4.55 21.30
CA VAL A 16 9.68 4.74 19.94
C VAL A 16 8.63 5.48 19.12
N ASP A 17 9.09 6.33 18.21
CA ASP A 17 8.24 7.16 17.34
C ASP A 17 8.38 6.81 15.84
N THR A 18 9.13 5.76 15.53
CA THR A 18 9.29 5.18 14.18
C THR A 18 8.65 3.79 14.13
N PHE A 19 8.27 3.36 12.93
CA PHE A 19 7.71 2.04 12.68
C PHE A 19 8.66 0.96 13.20
N LEU A 20 8.18 0.09 14.09
CA LEU A 20 8.98 -0.97 14.71
C LEU A 20 10.29 -0.49 15.37
N GLY A 21 10.43 0.80 15.68
CA GLY A 21 11.69 1.36 16.19
C GLY A 21 12.83 1.43 15.16
N LEU A 22 12.51 1.40 13.86
CA LEU A 22 13.50 1.53 12.78
C LEU A 22 14.31 2.82 12.89
N PRO A 23 15.57 2.84 12.41
CA PRO A 23 16.37 4.06 12.39
C PRO A 23 15.67 5.16 11.58
N ARG A 24 15.63 6.36 12.17
CA ARG A 24 15.05 7.54 11.51
C ARG A 24 15.95 8.05 10.40
N LEU A 25 15.40 8.23 9.21
CA LEU A 25 16.03 8.93 8.10
C LEU A 25 15.48 10.36 8.01
N ARG A 26 16.35 11.37 7.97
CA ARG A 26 15.94 12.79 7.86
C ARG A 26 16.16 13.38 6.47
N ASP A 27 16.95 12.72 5.65
CA ASP A 27 17.36 13.17 4.33
C ASP A 27 17.33 11.98 3.37
N LEU A 28 16.36 11.98 2.45
CA LEU A 28 16.20 10.94 1.42
C LEU A 28 17.40 10.87 0.47
N GLY A 29 18.19 11.94 0.37
CA GLY A 29 19.48 11.93 -0.32
C GLY A 29 20.54 11.05 0.34
N ARG A 30 20.31 10.53 1.54
CA ARG A 30 21.28 9.72 2.30
C ARG A 30 20.80 8.29 2.56
N VAL A 31 19.79 7.82 1.82
CA VAL A 31 19.33 6.43 1.90
C VAL A 31 20.50 5.47 1.63
N SER A 32 20.73 4.57 2.58
CA SER A 32 21.70 3.46 2.48
C SER A 32 21.09 2.10 2.81
N SER A 33 19.78 2.06 3.07
CA SER A 33 19.01 0.85 3.41
C SER A 33 18.20 0.39 2.21
N GLN A 34 17.80 -0.89 2.21
CA GLN A 34 17.09 -1.51 1.09
C GLN A 34 15.63 -1.05 1.01
N MET A 35 15.05 -0.63 2.14
CA MET A 35 13.65 -0.21 2.24
C MET A 35 13.55 1.12 2.97
N VAL A 36 12.64 1.98 2.51
CA VAL A 36 12.35 3.27 3.13
C VAL A 36 10.86 3.39 3.35
N LEU A 37 10.47 3.51 4.62
CA LEU A 37 9.09 3.78 5.00
C LEU A 37 8.81 5.29 4.93
N LEU A 38 7.71 5.66 4.29
CA LEU A 38 7.18 7.01 4.17
C LEU A 38 5.73 6.99 4.65
N GLY A 39 5.33 7.96 5.46
CA GLY A 39 3.92 8.16 5.79
C GLY A 39 3.32 9.37 5.10
N ALA A 40 2.02 9.34 4.81
CA ALA A 40 1.26 10.51 4.41
C ALA A 40 -0.19 10.37 4.90
N ASP A 41 -0.75 11.43 5.46
CA ASP A 41 -2.12 11.42 6.01
C ASP A 41 -3.21 11.55 4.93
N GLY A 42 -2.83 11.87 3.70
CA GLY A 42 -3.73 12.05 2.57
C GLY A 42 -3.00 12.62 1.36
N CYS A 43 -3.67 12.65 0.21
CA CYS A 43 -3.09 13.14 -1.04
C CYS A 43 -4.08 14.06 -1.77
N THR A 44 -5.11 13.50 -2.40
CA THR A 44 -6.13 14.21 -3.16
C THR A 44 -7.53 13.87 -2.62
N PRO A 45 -8.00 14.61 -1.61
CA PRO A 45 -9.26 14.27 -0.96
C PRO A 45 -10.44 14.67 -1.84
N TYR A 46 -11.52 13.88 -1.80
CA TYR A 46 -12.80 14.40 -2.26
C TYR A 46 -13.30 15.46 -1.28
N SER A 47 -13.83 16.57 -1.83
CA SER A 47 -14.35 17.68 -1.03
C SER A 47 -15.48 17.28 -0.07
N SER A 48 -16.13 16.14 -0.29
CA SER A 48 -17.18 15.60 0.57
C SER A 48 -16.66 14.90 1.84
N VAL A 49 -15.38 14.50 1.90
CA VAL A 49 -14.85 13.68 3.00
C VAL A 49 -13.54 14.19 3.60
N GLY A 50 -12.70 14.92 2.86
CA GLY A 50 -11.39 15.38 3.37
C GLY A 50 -10.41 14.22 3.62
N PHE A 51 -9.40 14.45 4.45
CA PHE A 51 -8.43 13.43 4.88
C PHE A 51 -9.00 12.56 6.00
N TYR A 52 -9.99 11.72 5.69
CA TYR A 52 -10.61 10.85 6.70
C TYR A 52 -9.67 9.77 7.25
N CYS A 53 -8.58 9.45 6.54
CA CYS A 53 -7.50 8.56 6.97
C CYS A 53 -6.39 9.26 7.79
N ALA A 54 -6.50 10.57 8.05
CA ALA A 54 -5.48 11.31 8.78
C ALA A 54 -5.20 10.70 10.16
N GLY A 55 -3.92 10.54 10.48
CA GLY A 55 -3.45 9.84 11.68
C GLY A 55 -3.20 8.34 11.47
N GLY A 56 -3.55 7.78 10.31
CA GLY A 56 -3.26 6.40 9.92
C GLY A 56 -1.78 6.01 10.05
N PRO A 57 -0.83 6.73 9.44
CA PRO A 57 0.61 6.45 9.57
C PRO A 57 1.07 6.42 11.03
N ALA A 58 0.63 7.38 11.84
CA ALA A 58 0.96 7.45 13.26
C ALA A 58 0.38 6.27 14.05
N ALA A 59 -0.86 5.87 13.76
CA ALA A 59 -1.51 4.72 14.37
C ALA A 59 -0.79 3.40 14.04
N ILE A 60 -0.37 3.22 12.78
CA ILE A 60 0.40 2.04 12.33
C ILE A 60 1.76 1.97 13.05
N ARG A 61 2.49 3.09 13.14
CA ARG A 61 3.75 3.15 13.90
C ARG A 61 3.54 2.80 15.37
N ALA A 62 2.50 3.36 15.99
CA ALA A 62 2.16 3.08 17.38
C ALA A 62 1.82 1.59 17.59
N ALA A 63 1.07 0.95 16.68
CA ALA A 63 0.74 -0.46 16.77
C ALA A 63 1.99 -1.37 16.72
N GLY A 64 3.00 -1.00 15.93
CA GLY A 64 4.28 -1.73 15.85
C GLY A 64 5.24 -1.46 17.02
N ALA A 65 5.08 -0.36 17.76
CA ALA A 65 6.05 0.11 18.75
C ALA A 65 6.39 -0.93 19.84
N ALA A 66 5.43 -1.74 20.28
CA ALA A 66 5.63 -2.75 21.32
C ALA A 66 6.63 -3.86 20.91
N TYR A 67 6.87 -4.04 19.61
CA TYR A 67 7.74 -5.09 19.08
C TYR A 67 9.17 -4.61 18.78
N ALA A 68 9.46 -3.32 18.95
CA ALA A 68 10.72 -2.70 18.54
C ALA A 68 11.98 -3.33 19.18
N ALA A 69 11.86 -3.87 20.40
CA ALA A 69 12.96 -4.53 21.10
C ALA A 69 13.25 -5.97 20.59
N ASN A 70 12.33 -6.56 19.83
CA ASN A 70 12.30 -8.00 19.56
C ASN A 70 12.46 -8.35 18.07
N LEU A 71 12.95 -7.43 17.24
CA LEU A 71 13.09 -7.65 15.78
C LEU A 71 14.02 -8.82 15.41
N GLY A 72 14.94 -9.18 16.31
CA GLY A 72 15.84 -10.33 16.15
C GLY A 72 15.26 -11.66 16.67
N HIS A 73 14.05 -11.68 17.22
CA HIS A 73 13.42 -12.90 17.72
C HIS A 73 12.78 -13.71 16.56
N MET A 74 12.41 -14.96 16.86
CA MET A 74 11.67 -15.81 15.93
C MET A 74 10.33 -15.19 15.59
N ASN A 75 10.13 -14.85 14.32
CA ASN A 75 8.84 -14.61 13.71
C ASN A 75 8.41 -15.91 13.00
N PHE A 76 7.37 -16.56 13.51
CA PHE A 76 6.87 -17.83 12.98
C PHE A 76 6.27 -17.71 11.58
N ASP A 77 5.77 -16.52 11.22
CA ASP A 77 5.20 -16.25 9.90
C ASP A 77 6.31 -16.16 8.84
N LEU A 78 7.53 -15.77 9.25
CA LEU A 78 8.70 -15.64 8.37
C LEU A 78 9.74 -16.76 8.53
N GLY A 79 9.59 -17.62 9.55
CA GLY A 79 10.57 -18.66 9.90
C GLY A 79 11.92 -18.12 10.41
N GLY A 80 11.99 -16.86 10.86
CA GLY A 80 13.24 -16.18 11.21
C GLY A 80 13.03 -14.78 11.81
N PRO A 81 14.09 -13.96 11.94
CA PRO A 81 13.94 -12.57 12.37
C PRO A 81 13.16 -11.73 11.33
N VAL A 82 12.64 -10.58 11.76
CA VAL A 82 11.89 -9.65 10.88
C VAL A 82 12.73 -9.22 9.68
N PHE A 83 14.02 -8.97 9.91
CA PHE A 83 14.97 -8.62 8.87
C PHE A 83 16.02 -9.72 8.69
N PRO A 84 16.18 -10.28 7.48
CA PRO A 84 17.30 -11.16 7.16
C PRO A 84 18.65 -10.46 7.38
N ALA A 85 19.70 -11.25 7.61
CA ALA A 85 21.04 -10.72 7.79
C ALA A 85 21.49 -9.85 6.60
N GLY A 86 21.97 -8.63 6.89
CA GLY A 86 22.42 -7.67 5.88
C GLY A 86 21.32 -6.86 5.20
N ILE A 87 20.05 -7.10 5.54
CA ILE A 87 18.90 -6.33 5.06
C ILE A 87 18.45 -5.36 6.14
N SER A 88 18.18 -4.12 5.76
CA SER A 88 17.70 -3.09 6.69
C SER A 88 16.63 -2.19 6.05
N ALA A 89 15.82 -1.61 6.92
CA ALA A 89 14.85 -0.57 6.59
C ALA A 89 15.12 0.68 7.43
N VAL A 90 14.65 1.82 6.95
CA VAL A 90 14.63 3.10 7.68
C VAL A 90 13.26 3.74 7.59
N ASP A 91 12.92 4.54 8.58
CA ASP A 91 11.67 5.31 8.62
C ASP A 91 11.97 6.79 8.36
N ALA A 92 11.45 7.31 7.25
CA ALA A 92 11.63 8.71 6.85
C ALA A 92 10.57 9.65 7.44
N GLY A 93 9.67 9.15 8.29
CA GLY A 93 8.60 9.91 8.91
C GLY A 93 7.46 10.22 7.93
N ASP A 94 6.68 11.24 8.28
CA ASP A 94 5.52 11.66 7.49
C ASP A 94 5.89 12.80 6.55
N LEU A 95 5.42 12.71 5.31
CA LEU A 95 5.44 13.80 4.36
C LEU A 95 4.42 14.86 4.79
N PRO A 96 4.75 16.16 4.71
CA PRO A 96 3.79 17.20 5.06
C PRO A 96 2.68 17.26 4.01
N GLN A 97 1.43 17.12 4.45
CA GLN A 97 0.24 17.14 3.60
C GLN A 97 -0.79 18.16 4.10
N THR A 98 -1.60 18.69 3.19
CA THR A 98 -2.74 19.54 3.55
C THR A 98 -3.87 19.42 2.52
N GLU A 99 -5.12 19.35 2.98
CA GLU A 99 -6.30 19.28 2.10
C GLU A 99 -6.39 20.48 1.12
N ALA A 100 -5.79 21.61 1.48
CA ALA A 100 -5.82 22.83 0.66
C ALA A 100 -4.84 22.82 -0.54
N ASP A 101 -3.94 21.83 -0.62
CA ASP A 101 -2.89 21.75 -1.66
C ASP A 101 -2.75 20.31 -2.24
N PRO A 102 -3.80 19.74 -2.88
CA PRO A 102 -3.71 18.39 -3.44
C PRO A 102 -2.58 18.23 -4.46
N GLU A 103 -2.31 19.26 -5.27
CA GLU A 103 -1.23 19.24 -6.25
C GLU A 103 0.16 19.19 -5.59
N GLY A 104 0.41 20.05 -4.60
CA GLY A 104 1.65 20.00 -3.84
C GLY A 104 1.80 18.71 -3.04
N ASN A 105 0.70 18.14 -2.54
CA ASN A 105 0.72 16.84 -1.87
C ASN A 105 1.23 15.73 -2.82
N ARG A 106 0.66 15.64 -4.02
CA ARG A 106 1.11 14.72 -5.07
C ARG A 106 2.58 14.93 -5.42
N ALA A 107 3.00 16.19 -5.60
CA ALA A 107 4.39 16.51 -5.92
C ALA A 107 5.37 16.09 -4.81
N ARG A 108 4.99 16.22 -3.53
CA ARG A 108 5.81 15.78 -2.38
C ARG A 108 5.92 14.25 -2.34
N ILE A 109 4.82 13.53 -2.55
CA ILE A 109 4.83 12.05 -2.59
C ILE A 109 5.70 11.58 -3.76
N PHE A 110 5.43 12.07 -4.97
CA PHE A 110 6.24 11.77 -6.17
C PHE A 110 7.73 12.04 -5.93
N GLY A 111 8.07 13.23 -5.41
CA GLY A 111 9.46 13.62 -5.17
C GLY A 111 10.16 12.78 -4.11
N ALA A 112 9.45 12.36 -3.06
CA ALA A 112 9.98 11.47 -2.03
C ALA A 112 10.22 10.06 -2.58
N VAL A 113 9.21 9.47 -3.24
CA VAL A 113 9.30 8.15 -3.86
C VAL A 113 10.42 8.13 -4.91
N ASN A 114 10.50 9.13 -5.78
CA ASN A 114 11.54 9.24 -6.80
C ASN A 114 12.96 9.28 -6.21
N GLN A 115 13.17 9.97 -5.08
CA GLN A 115 14.46 9.98 -4.38
C GLN A 115 14.81 8.62 -3.79
N VAL A 116 13.83 7.90 -3.21
CA VAL A 116 14.03 6.53 -2.71
C VAL A 116 14.42 5.60 -3.87
N LEU A 117 13.70 5.67 -4.99
CA LEU A 117 13.97 4.87 -6.18
C LEU A 117 15.33 5.22 -6.80
N ASP A 118 15.76 6.48 -6.80
CA ASP A 118 17.09 6.90 -7.30
C ASP A 118 18.24 6.28 -6.50
N ARG A 119 17.99 6.00 -5.22
CA ARG A 119 18.93 5.30 -4.32
C ARG A 119 18.87 3.77 -4.44
N GLY A 120 18.02 3.24 -5.33
CA GLY A 120 17.84 1.81 -5.53
C GLY A 120 17.07 1.11 -4.41
N ALA A 121 16.49 1.86 -3.48
CA ALA A 121 15.69 1.34 -2.38
C ALA A 121 14.24 1.13 -2.80
N VAL A 122 13.53 0.29 -2.05
CA VAL A 122 12.10 0.00 -2.20
C VAL A 122 11.32 0.99 -1.33
N PRO A 123 10.45 1.85 -1.92
CA PRO A 123 9.56 2.71 -1.15
C PRO A 123 8.40 1.90 -0.55
N ILE A 124 8.12 2.17 0.72
CA ILE A 124 6.95 1.66 1.44
C ILE A 124 6.13 2.87 1.90
N LEU A 125 5.00 3.13 1.25
CA LEU A 125 4.13 4.28 1.53
C LEU A 125 2.95 3.83 2.41
N ILE A 126 2.73 4.48 3.55
CA ILE A 126 1.65 4.09 4.47
C ILE A 126 0.70 5.26 4.77
N GLY A 127 -0.58 4.92 4.92
CA GLY A 127 -1.67 5.79 5.34
C GLY A 127 -2.32 6.58 4.21
N GLY A 128 -3.21 7.50 4.60
CA GLY A 128 -4.01 8.27 3.65
C GLY A 128 -5.01 7.41 2.87
N ASP A 129 -5.79 8.08 2.03
CA ASP A 129 -6.75 7.43 1.15
C ASP A 129 -6.08 6.82 -0.11
N ASP A 130 -6.82 6.03 -0.88
CA ASP A 130 -6.31 5.38 -2.10
C ASP A 130 -5.88 6.35 -3.23
N SER A 131 -5.85 7.67 -3.04
CA SER A 131 -5.20 8.57 -4.02
C SER A 131 -3.66 8.66 -3.90
N LEU A 132 -3.08 8.12 -2.82
CA LEU A 132 -1.63 8.09 -2.61
C LEU A 132 -0.82 7.30 -3.65
N PRO A 133 -1.30 6.13 -4.14
CA PRO A 133 -0.55 5.33 -5.10
C PRO A 133 -0.36 6.03 -6.44
N ILE A 134 -1.24 6.98 -6.83
CA ILE A 134 -1.11 7.72 -8.11
C ILE A 134 0.28 8.37 -8.27
N PRO A 135 0.69 9.34 -7.42
CA PRO A 135 2.03 9.95 -7.53
C PRO A 135 3.17 8.98 -7.22
N MET A 136 2.93 7.90 -6.46
CA MET A 136 3.93 6.85 -6.25
C MET A 136 4.21 6.07 -7.54
N LEU A 137 3.17 5.69 -8.28
CA LEU A 137 3.27 4.97 -9.55
C LEU A 137 3.89 5.86 -10.64
N GLU A 138 3.56 7.15 -10.69
CA GLU A 138 4.18 8.12 -11.59
C GLU A 138 5.71 8.16 -11.44
N ALA A 139 6.23 8.03 -10.22
CA ALA A 139 7.67 8.06 -9.94
C ALA A 139 8.44 6.90 -10.61
N TYR A 140 7.82 5.74 -10.84
CA TYR A 140 8.46 4.63 -11.55
C TYR A 140 8.70 4.96 -13.03
N GLY A 141 7.75 5.65 -13.67
CA GLY A 141 7.87 6.12 -15.04
C GLY A 141 9.00 7.12 -15.24
N ALA A 142 9.17 8.05 -14.28
CA ALA A 142 10.29 8.99 -14.27
C ALA A 142 11.67 8.30 -14.21
N ARG A 143 11.71 7.06 -13.69
CA ARG A 143 12.90 6.20 -13.63
C ARG A 143 12.99 5.20 -14.78
N ARG A 144 12.08 5.24 -15.75
CA ARG A 144 11.96 4.26 -16.85
C ARG A 144 11.90 2.82 -16.33
N ARG A 145 11.21 2.62 -15.21
CA ARG A 145 10.96 1.29 -14.64
C ARG A 145 9.54 0.89 -15.03
N SER A 146 9.44 -0.16 -15.85
CA SER A 146 8.18 -0.85 -16.06
C SER A 146 7.75 -1.56 -14.78
N VAL A 147 6.45 -1.59 -14.51
CA VAL A 147 5.88 -2.26 -13.34
C VAL A 147 4.62 -3.03 -13.68
N THR A 148 4.41 -4.13 -12.95
CA THR A 148 3.10 -4.78 -12.77
C THR A 148 2.50 -4.26 -11.48
N ILE A 149 1.21 -3.90 -11.49
CA ILE A 149 0.48 -3.53 -10.28
C ILE A 149 -0.31 -4.74 -9.80
N LEU A 150 -0.16 -5.06 -8.52
CA LEU A 150 -1.07 -5.92 -7.78
C LEU A 150 -1.88 -5.05 -6.82
N GLN A 151 -3.13 -4.80 -7.15
CA GLN A 151 -4.06 -4.13 -6.25
C GLN A 151 -4.83 -5.18 -5.44
N ILE A 152 -4.79 -5.07 -4.12
CA ILE A 152 -5.53 -5.90 -3.18
C ILE A 152 -6.58 -5.00 -2.55
N ASP A 153 -7.84 -5.14 -2.97
CA ASP A 153 -8.89 -4.12 -2.74
C ASP A 153 -10.31 -4.72 -2.85
N ALA A 154 -11.28 -4.18 -2.12
CA ALA A 154 -12.70 -4.49 -2.32
C ALA A 154 -13.31 -3.85 -3.58
N HIS A 155 -12.71 -2.76 -4.05
CA HIS A 155 -13.12 -1.94 -5.17
C HIS A 155 -12.10 -2.03 -6.31
N ILE A 156 -12.37 -1.32 -7.39
CA ILE A 156 -11.55 -1.37 -8.62
C ILE A 156 -10.87 -0.04 -8.91
N ASP A 157 -11.40 1.07 -8.38
CA ASP A 157 -10.84 2.42 -8.51
C ASP A 157 -10.60 2.85 -9.96
N TRP A 158 -11.60 2.54 -10.79
CA TRP A 158 -11.63 2.83 -12.22
C TRP A 158 -12.48 4.05 -12.61
N ARG A 159 -12.96 4.84 -11.65
CA ARG A 159 -13.72 6.06 -11.96
C ARG A 159 -12.83 7.02 -12.76
N ASP A 160 -13.33 7.52 -13.88
CA ASP A 160 -12.61 8.59 -14.58
C ASP A 160 -12.64 9.91 -13.81
N GLU A 161 -13.79 10.20 -13.18
CA GLU A 161 -14.04 11.41 -12.39
C GLU A 161 -15.11 11.14 -11.31
N VAL A 162 -14.92 11.73 -10.13
CA VAL A 162 -15.92 11.82 -9.05
C VAL A 162 -16.00 13.27 -8.58
N GLY A 163 -17.16 13.91 -8.79
CA GLY A 163 -17.39 15.28 -8.31
C GLY A 163 -16.42 16.32 -8.88
N GLY A 164 -15.97 16.18 -10.13
CA GLY A 164 -14.96 17.05 -10.74
C GLY A 164 -13.51 16.65 -10.48
N GLU A 165 -13.25 15.69 -9.59
CA GLU A 165 -11.90 15.22 -9.25
C GLU A 165 -11.55 13.93 -10.00
N ARG A 166 -10.37 13.88 -10.61
CA ARG A 166 -9.87 12.76 -11.44
C ARG A 166 -8.70 12.01 -10.79
N LEU A 167 -8.10 12.59 -9.75
CA LEU A 167 -6.92 12.08 -9.05
C LEU A 167 -7.25 11.67 -7.61
N GLY A 168 -8.53 11.47 -7.28
CA GLY A 168 -8.97 10.99 -5.97
C GLY A 168 -9.08 9.47 -5.88
N LEU A 169 -9.36 8.97 -4.67
CA LEU A 169 -9.26 7.56 -4.28
C LEU A 169 -9.99 6.55 -5.19
N SER A 170 -11.12 6.90 -5.80
CA SER A 170 -11.82 5.96 -6.71
C SER A 170 -11.27 5.93 -8.15
N SER A 171 -10.14 6.59 -8.43
CA SER A 171 -9.61 6.77 -9.79
C SER A 171 -8.21 6.20 -9.99
N THR A 172 -7.62 5.60 -8.96
CA THR A 172 -6.20 5.22 -8.86
C THR A 172 -5.76 4.31 -10.00
N MET A 173 -6.49 3.21 -10.23
CA MET A 173 -6.15 2.27 -11.29
C MET A 173 -6.53 2.78 -12.67
N ARG A 174 -7.55 3.65 -12.77
CA ARG A 174 -7.83 4.37 -14.02
C ARG A 174 -6.70 5.34 -14.39
N ARG A 175 -6.06 6.00 -13.44
CA ARG A 175 -4.88 6.84 -13.71
C ARG A 175 -3.66 6.00 -14.00
N ALA A 176 -3.47 4.89 -13.30
CA ALA A 176 -2.37 3.96 -13.55
C ALA A 176 -2.43 3.37 -14.97
N SER A 177 -3.61 3.06 -15.48
CA SER A 177 -3.79 2.50 -16.83
C SER A 177 -3.42 3.46 -17.97
N GLU A 178 -3.35 4.77 -17.68
CA GLU A 178 -2.91 5.82 -18.60
C GLU A 178 -1.38 5.96 -18.61
N MET A 179 -0.66 5.29 -17.71
CA MET A 179 0.79 5.35 -17.58
C MET A 179 1.48 4.29 -18.45
N ALA A 180 2.31 4.74 -19.41
CA ALA A 180 2.96 3.85 -20.38
C ALA A 180 3.93 2.81 -19.78
N HIS A 181 4.39 3.01 -18.54
CA HIS A 181 5.26 2.08 -17.81
C HIS A 181 4.49 1.05 -16.97
N VAL A 182 3.17 1.12 -16.90
CA VAL A 182 2.34 0.10 -16.25
C VAL A 182 2.03 -0.98 -17.28
N GLU A 183 2.61 -2.16 -17.10
CA GLU A 183 2.53 -3.26 -18.07
C GLU A 183 1.34 -4.19 -17.80
N ALA A 184 0.92 -4.30 -16.55
CA ALA A 184 -0.21 -5.12 -16.14
C ALA A 184 -0.83 -4.59 -14.85
N ILE A 185 -2.15 -4.75 -14.71
CA ILE A 185 -2.89 -4.51 -13.47
C ILE A 185 -3.65 -5.80 -13.13
N ILE A 186 -3.37 -6.34 -11.95
CA ILE A 186 -4.02 -7.51 -11.38
C ILE A 186 -4.75 -7.03 -10.14
N GLN A 187 -6.07 -7.20 -10.11
CA GLN A 187 -6.92 -6.74 -9.02
C GLN A 187 -7.48 -7.97 -8.29
N VAL A 188 -7.33 -8.01 -6.97
CA VAL A 188 -7.72 -9.15 -6.14
C VAL A 188 -8.58 -8.68 -4.97
N GLY A 189 -9.77 -9.25 -4.81
CA GLY A 189 -10.64 -8.98 -3.66
C GLY A 189 -11.93 -8.21 -3.95
N GLN A 190 -12.16 -7.85 -5.21
CA GLN A 190 -13.33 -7.08 -5.64
C GLN A 190 -14.63 -7.76 -5.20
N ARG A 191 -15.56 -7.00 -4.63
CA ARG A 191 -16.85 -7.51 -4.16
C ARG A 191 -17.84 -6.39 -3.85
N GLY A 192 -19.11 -6.77 -3.69
CA GLY A 192 -20.17 -5.87 -3.23
C GLY A 192 -20.43 -4.68 -4.14
N ILE A 193 -20.98 -3.62 -3.55
CA ILE A 193 -21.32 -2.37 -4.25
C ILE A 193 -20.29 -1.32 -3.87
N GLY A 194 -19.58 -0.80 -4.86
CA GLY A 194 -18.68 0.34 -4.73
C GLY A 194 -19.09 1.52 -5.60
N SER A 195 -18.15 2.44 -5.85
CA SER A 195 -18.37 3.60 -6.72
C SER A 195 -18.43 3.25 -8.21
N ALA A 196 -17.83 2.13 -8.61
CA ALA A 196 -17.70 1.69 -10.00
C ALA A 196 -19.06 1.54 -10.70
N ARG A 197 -19.11 2.02 -11.94
CA ARG A 197 -20.23 1.88 -12.87
C ARG A 197 -19.92 0.79 -13.88
N MET A 198 -20.96 0.33 -14.58
CA MET A 198 -20.81 -0.69 -15.64
C MET A 198 -19.78 -0.29 -16.71
N GLN A 199 -19.71 1.00 -17.07
CA GLN A 199 -18.72 1.49 -18.02
C GLN A 199 -17.30 1.43 -17.47
N ASP A 200 -17.09 1.72 -16.18
CA ASP A 200 -15.75 1.67 -15.57
C ASP A 200 -15.20 0.22 -15.58
N VAL A 201 -16.07 -0.77 -15.39
CA VAL A 201 -15.72 -2.20 -15.52
C VAL A 201 -15.38 -2.56 -16.96
N ALA A 202 -16.17 -2.07 -17.94
CA ALA A 202 -15.91 -2.31 -19.35
C ALA A 202 -14.56 -1.70 -19.78
N ASP A 203 -14.28 -0.46 -19.39
CA ASP A 203 -13.01 0.22 -19.65
C ASP A 203 -11.82 -0.55 -19.06
N ALA A 204 -11.96 -1.08 -17.83
CA ALA A 204 -10.94 -1.89 -17.18
C ALA A 204 -10.67 -3.21 -17.95
N GLN A 205 -11.73 -3.88 -18.40
CA GLN A 205 -11.62 -5.12 -19.17
C GLN A 205 -11.00 -4.87 -20.56
N ASP A 206 -11.42 -3.80 -21.23
CA ASP A 206 -10.90 -3.38 -22.54
C ASP A 206 -9.41 -3.02 -22.46
N TRP A 207 -8.96 -2.42 -21.35
CA TRP A 207 -7.54 -2.17 -21.09
C TRP A 207 -6.76 -3.46 -20.84
N GLY A 208 -7.39 -4.50 -20.27
CA GLY A 208 -6.78 -5.81 -20.01
C GLY A 208 -6.55 -6.12 -18.53
N VAL A 209 -7.31 -5.51 -17.62
CA VAL A 209 -7.23 -5.81 -16.18
C VAL A 209 -7.59 -7.27 -15.91
N ASN A 210 -6.76 -7.93 -15.08
CA ASN A 210 -7.07 -9.26 -14.58
C ASN A 210 -7.77 -9.18 -13.22
N PHE A 211 -9.08 -9.42 -13.21
CA PHE A 211 -9.86 -9.50 -11.98
C PHE A 211 -9.79 -10.89 -11.34
N VAL A 212 -9.63 -10.91 -10.01
CA VAL A 212 -9.79 -12.08 -9.14
C VAL A 212 -10.71 -11.68 -7.97
N PRO A 213 -12.04 -11.71 -8.16
CA PRO A 213 -12.99 -11.26 -7.16
C PRO A 213 -12.89 -12.05 -5.85
N ALA A 214 -13.22 -11.45 -4.69
CA ALA A 214 -13.13 -12.13 -3.40
C ALA A 214 -13.93 -13.45 -3.35
N GLY A 215 -15.07 -13.50 -4.03
CA GLY A 215 -15.87 -14.72 -4.13
C GLY A 215 -15.16 -15.86 -4.87
N GLU A 216 -14.28 -15.55 -5.82
CA GLU A 216 -13.40 -16.53 -6.47
C GLU A 216 -12.32 -17.02 -5.50
N VAL A 217 -11.65 -16.09 -4.79
CA VAL A 217 -10.67 -16.43 -3.75
C VAL A 217 -11.28 -17.34 -2.68
N ALA A 218 -12.51 -17.06 -2.25
CA ALA A 218 -13.23 -17.87 -1.26
C ALA A 218 -13.54 -19.29 -1.76
N ARG A 219 -13.77 -19.49 -3.06
CA ARG A 219 -14.10 -20.81 -3.65
C ARG A 219 -12.86 -21.61 -4.03
N SER A 220 -11.82 -20.93 -4.51
CA SER A 220 -10.73 -21.56 -5.25
C SER A 220 -9.34 -21.18 -4.73
N GLY A 221 -9.24 -20.34 -3.70
CA GLY A 221 -7.98 -19.87 -3.13
C GLY A 221 -7.27 -18.84 -4.01
N LEU A 222 -5.99 -18.61 -3.73
CA LEU A 222 -5.18 -17.54 -4.34
C LEU A 222 -4.41 -17.98 -5.59
N GLY A 223 -4.47 -19.26 -5.96
CA GLY A 223 -3.61 -19.83 -7.01
C GLY A 223 -3.65 -19.03 -8.32
N ARG A 224 -4.85 -18.68 -8.80
CA ARG A 224 -5.02 -17.88 -10.01
C ARG A 224 -4.42 -16.47 -9.88
N ALA A 225 -4.60 -15.81 -8.74
CA ALA A 225 -4.01 -14.48 -8.50
C ALA A 225 -2.47 -14.54 -8.57
N ILE A 226 -1.86 -15.55 -7.94
CA ILE A 226 -0.41 -15.77 -7.97
C ILE A 226 0.06 -16.15 -9.37
N ASP A 227 -0.70 -16.98 -10.10
CA ASP A 227 -0.36 -17.41 -11.46
C ASP A 227 -0.31 -16.24 -12.46
N LEU A 228 -1.19 -15.26 -12.29
CA LEU A 228 -1.23 -14.05 -13.11
C LEU A 228 0.00 -13.15 -12.93
N ILE A 229 0.73 -13.24 -11.81
CA ILE A 229 1.96 -12.48 -11.59
C ILE A 229 3.05 -12.97 -12.56
N PRO A 230 3.56 -12.11 -13.47
CA PRO A 230 4.59 -12.52 -14.41
C PRO A 230 5.91 -12.81 -13.68
N ALA A 231 6.56 -13.91 -14.04
CA ALA A 231 7.82 -14.29 -13.43
C ALA A 231 8.93 -13.26 -13.73
N GLY A 232 9.66 -12.84 -12.69
CA GLY A 232 10.72 -11.83 -12.80
C GLY A 232 10.24 -10.39 -12.99
N ALA A 233 8.93 -10.12 -12.89
CA ALA A 233 8.40 -8.76 -12.97
C ALA A 233 8.83 -7.89 -11.78
N GLU A 234 8.74 -6.59 -11.99
CA GLU A 234 8.82 -5.58 -10.94
C GLU A 234 7.39 -5.25 -10.48
N VAL A 235 7.01 -5.69 -9.28
CA VAL A 235 5.63 -5.59 -8.79
C VAL A 235 5.50 -4.48 -7.76
N VAL A 236 4.59 -3.54 -8.01
CA VAL A 236 4.12 -2.59 -6.99
C VAL A 236 2.84 -3.17 -6.40
N ILE A 237 2.83 -3.40 -5.09
CA ILE A 237 1.65 -3.91 -4.38
C ILE A 237 0.92 -2.70 -3.79
N CYS A 238 -0.32 -2.48 -4.21
CA CYS A 238 -1.21 -1.47 -3.66
C CYS A 238 -2.23 -2.19 -2.77
N LEU A 239 -2.08 -2.07 -1.45
CA LEU A 239 -2.97 -2.70 -0.48
C LEU A 239 -3.96 -1.67 0.07
N ASP A 240 -5.21 -1.76 -0.36
CA ASP A 240 -6.31 -1.09 0.32
C ASP A 240 -6.76 -1.98 1.50
N LEU A 241 -6.79 -1.40 2.70
CA LEU A 241 -7.15 -2.14 3.91
C LEU A 241 -8.61 -2.61 3.92
N ASP A 242 -9.47 -2.08 3.06
CA ASP A 242 -10.84 -2.54 2.86
C ASP A 242 -10.95 -3.87 2.10
N ALA A 243 -9.86 -4.33 1.49
CA ALA A 243 -9.76 -5.67 0.91
C ALA A 243 -10.00 -6.76 1.97
N LEU A 244 -9.56 -6.50 3.21
CA LEU A 244 -9.75 -7.40 4.33
C LEU A 244 -11.22 -7.45 4.74
N ASP A 245 -11.65 -8.59 5.26
CA ASP A 245 -13.01 -8.70 5.79
C ASP A 245 -13.22 -7.71 6.96
N PRO A 246 -14.40 -7.05 7.08
CA PRO A 246 -14.68 -6.12 8.17
C PRO A 246 -14.60 -6.73 9.58
N SER A 247 -14.66 -8.06 9.72
CA SER A 247 -14.38 -8.74 11.00
C SER A 247 -12.91 -8.66 11.42
N ILE A 248 -12.00 -8.35 10.49
CA ILE A 248 -10.57 -8.18 10.69
C ILE A 248 -10.21 -6.68 10.65
N MET A 249 -10.67 -5.97 9.62
CA MET A 249 -10.39 -4.55 9.41
C MET A 249 -11.67 -3.72 9.32
N PRO A 250 -12.30 -3.38 10.46
CA PRO A 250 -13.51 -2.56 10.49
C PRO A 250 -13.24 -1.05 10.36
N ALA A 251 -11.99 -0.61 10.32
CA ALA A 251 -11.58 0.78 10.46
C ALA A 251 -11.35 1.51 9.12
N VAL A 252 -12.15 1.18 8.10
CA VAL A 252 -12.08 1.75 6.74
C VAL A 252 -13.43 2.33 6.32
N ILE A 253 -13.46 3.22 5.32
CA ILE A 253 -14.70 3.85 4.87
C ILE A 253 -15.53 2.90 3.99
N GLY A 254 -14.89 2.19 3.05
CA GLY A 254 -15.47 1.33 2.02
C GLY A 254 -15.87 -0.08 2.46
N ARG A 255 -16.25 -0.29 3.73
CA ARG A 255 -16.45 -1.64 4.29
C ARG A 255 -17.40 -2.49 3.45
N THR A 256 -16.88 -3.60 2.93
CA THR A 256 -17.66 -4.59 2.18
C THR A 256 -17.51 -5.99 2.78
N ALA A 257 -18.63 -6.67 3.06
CA ALA A 257 -18.63 -7.99 3.69
C ALA A 257 -18.06 -9.10 2.78
N GLY A 258 -17.45 -10.12 3.38
CA GLY A 258 -16.90 -11.29 2.66
C GLY A 258 -15.53 -11.03 2.04
N GLY A 259 -14.67 -10.30 2.76
CA GLY A 259 -13.33 -9.92 2.30
C GLY A 259 -12.27 -10.99 2.52
N LEU A 260 -11.02 -10.63 2.23
CA LEU A 260 -9.88 -11.51 2.42
C LEU A 260 -9.57 -11.67 3.91
N GLY A 261 -9.08 -12.85 4.27
CA GLY A 261 -8.44 -13.10 5.56
C GLY A 261 -7.01 -12.56 5.60
N TYR A 262 -6.51 -12.28 6.81
CA TYR A 262 -5.13 -11.84 7.03
C TYR A 262 -4.10 -12.74 6.31
N TRP A 263 -4.21 -14.06 6.49
CA TRP A 263 -3.31 -15.01 5.86
C TRP A 263 -3.46 -15.06 4.34
N GLN A 264 -4.63 -14.77 3.78
CA GLN A 264 -4.77 -14.72 2.33
C GLN A 264 -3.99 -13.54 1.74
N VAL A 265 -3.98 -12.40 2.42
CA VAL A 265 -3.15 -11.25 2.00
C VAL A 265 -1.66 -11.59 2.12
N LEU A 266 -1.23 -12.21 3.23
CA LEU A 266 0.17 -12.60 3.41
C LEU A 266 0.64 -13.64 2.38
N GLU A 267 -0.15 -14.68 2.12
CA GLU A 267 0.18 -15.71 1.12
C GLU A 267 0.23 -15.12 -0.30
N LEU A 268 -0.62 -14.13 -0.60
CA LEU A 268 -0.56 -13.43 -1.88
C LEU A 268 0.73 -12.61 -2.01
N ILE A 269 1.13 -11.86 -0.98
CA ILE A 269 2.40 -11.12 -0.95
C ILE A 269 3.60 -12.08 -1.03
N GLY A 270 3.56 -13.20 -0.31
CA GLY A 270 4.57 -14.26 -0.36
C GLY A 270 4.70 -14.86 -1.76
N GLY A 271 3.58 -15.19 -2.41
CA GLY A 271 3.55 -15.69 -3.78
C GLY A 271 4.12 -14.70 -4.81
N VAL A 272 3.94 -13.39 -4.59
CA VAL A 272 4.64 -12.36 -5.39
C VAL A 272 6.14 -12.47 -5.16
N ALA A 273 6.60 -12.51 -3.90
CA ALA A 273 8.03 -12.56 -3.57
C ALA A 273 8.74 -13.83 -4.09
N GLU A 274 8.03 -14.95 -4.25
CA GLU A 274 8.55 -16.18 -4.85
C GLU A 274 8.72 -16.09 -6.37
N LYS A 275 7.86 -15.33 -7.06
CA LYS A 275 7.83 -15.27 -8.53
C LYS A 275 8.50 -14.02 -9.11
N ALA A 276 8.50 -12.93 -8.37
CA ALA A 276 8.79 -11.58 -8.86
C ALA A 276 9.48 -10.73 -7.79
N ARG A 277 9.96 -9.55 -8.18
CA ARG A 277 10.54 -8.59 -7.24
C ARG A 277 9.47 -7.61 -6.79
N ILE A 278 9.23 -7.53 -5.48
CA ILE A 278 8.44 -6.43 -4.90
C ILE A 278 9.27 -5.14 -5.03
N ALA A 279 8.85 -4.30 -5.95
CA ALA A 279 9.53 -3.07 -6.34
C ALA A 279 9.07 -1.86 -5.51
N GLY A 280 7.86 -1.94 -4.94
CA GLY A 280 7.25 -0.97 -4.04
C GLY A 280 6.03 -1.57 -3.34
N PHE A 281 5.64 -0.93 -2.24
CA PHE A 281 4.44 -1.29 -1.50
C PHE A 281 3.76 -0.02 -0.99
N ASP A 282 2.44 0.04 -1.13
CA ASP A 282 1.62 1.02 -0.43
C ASP A 282 0.51 0.33 0.36
N MET A 283 0.12 0.96 1.47
CA MET A 283 -0.99 0.54 2.31
C MET A 283 -1.82 1.75 2.72
N VAL A 284 -3.03 1.79 2.19
CA VAL A 284 -3.97 2.91 2.26
C VAL A 284 -5.28 2.48 2.94
N GLU A 285 -6.14 3.48 3.20
CA GLU A 285 -7.43 3.40 3.92
C GLU A 285 -7.32 3.15 5.43
#